data_AF-X1S6B7-F1
#
_entry.id   AF-X1S6B7-F1
#
_cell.length_a   1.000
_cell.length_b   1.000
_cell.length_c   1.000
_cell.angle_alpha   90.00
_cell.angle_beta   90.00
_cell.angle_gamma   90.00
#
_symmetry.space_group_name_H-M   'P 1'
#
loop_
_entity.id
_entity.type
_entity.pdbx_description
1 polymer ?
#
loop_
_entity_poly.entity_id
_entity_poly.type
_entity_poly.pdbx_seq_one_letter_code
_entity_poly.pdbx_strand_id
1 'polypeptide(L)' 'QIYITTKAWAVIKNARVQITKIINTSADKVKPRDPALKLSTLILETMMEMDKAPTQVAIDFLKSEVNQVF' A
#
# COMPACT_ATOMS: atom_id res chain seq x y z
N GLN A 1 18.72 10.72 -11.44
CA GLN A 1 17.49 11.17 -10.74
C GLN A 1 16.32 10.91 -11.67
N ILE A 2 15.25 10.28 -11.17
CA ILE A 2 13.99 10.18 -11.91
C ILE A 2 13.14 11.37 -11.46
N TYR A 3 12.79 12.24 -12.40
CA TYR A 3 11.86 13.34 -12.15
C TYR A 3 10.44 12.83 -12.37
N ILE A 4 9.66 12.82 -11.30
CA ILE A 4 8.22 12.54 -11.31
C ILE A 4 7.47 13.80 -10.93
N THR A 5 6.21 13.89 -11.33
CA THR A 5 5.40 15.06 -10.94
C THR A 5 5.12 15.05 -9.44
N THR A 6 4.79 16.22 -8.89
CA THR A 6 4.35 16.35 -7.50
C THR A 6 3.14 15.46 -7.20
N LYS A 7 2.29 15.22 -8.21
CA LYS A 7 1.11 14.36 -8.11
C LYS A 7 1.51 12.89 -7.97
N ALA A 8 2.40 12.39 -8.82
CA ALA A 8 2.95 11.03 -8.66
C ALA A 8 3.61 10.83 -7.31
N TRP A 9 4.42 11.80 -6.86
CA TRP A 9 5.05 11.72 -5.55
C TRP A 9 4.04 11.66 -4.40
N ALA A 10 2.94 12.42 -4.49
CA ALA A 10 1.86 12.35 -3.52
C ALA A 10 1.18 10.98 -3.49
N VAL A 11 0.91 10.39 -4.66
CA VAL A 11 0.29 9.05 -4.76
C VAL A 11 1.19 7.96 -4.16
N ILE A 12 2.51 7.99 -4.43
CA ILE A 12 3.47 7.04 -3.84
C ILE A 12 3.50 7.18 -2.30
N LYS A 13 3.58 8.41 -1.79
CA LYS A 13 3.55 8.66 -0.34
C LYS A 13 2.26 8.13 0.28
N ASN A 14 1.13 8.35 -0.39
CA ASN A 14 -0.16 7.88 0.08
C ASN A 14 -0.21 6.33 0.11
N ALA A 15 0.27 5.66 -0.94
CA ALA A 15 0.37 4.20 -0.96
C ALA A 15 1.17 3.65 0.22
N ARG A 16 2.32 4.28 0.55
CA ARG A 16 3.12 3.92 1.73
C ARG A 16 2.33 4.07 3.03
N VAL A 17 1.65 5.21 3.22
CA VAL A 17 0.85 5.48 4.42
C VAL A 17 -0.27 4.45 4.56
N GLN A 18 -0.93 4.08 3.46
CA GLN A 18 -1.97 3.06 3.46
C GLN A 18 -1.43 1.69 3.89
N ILE A 19 -0.25 1.28 3.39
CA ILE A 19 0.38 0.01 3.79
C ILE A 19 0.69 0.00 5.30
N THR A 20 1.27 1.08 5.83
CA THR A 20 1.51 1.19 7.27
C THR A 20 0.22 1.14 8.07
N LYS A 21 -0.85 1.78 7.58
CA LYS A 21 -2.17 1.71 8.21
C LYS A 21 -2.72 0.28 8.23
N ILE A 22 -2.59 -0.48 7.14
CA ILE A 22 -2.99 -1.90 7.09
C ILE A 22 -2.25 -2.67 8.17
N ILE A 23 -0.91 -2.56 8.23
CA ILE A 23 -0.11 -3.26 9.24
C ILE A 23 -0.55 -2.91 10.67
N ASN A 24 -0.72 -1.63 10.98
CA ASN A 24 -1.11 -1.19 12.32
C ASN A 24 -2.52 -1.65 12.69
N THR A 25 -3.49 -1.48 11.78
CA THR A 25 -4.88 -1.90 12.03
C THR A 25 -5.04 -3.42 12.09
N SER A 26 -4.20 -4.18 11.39
CA SER A 26 -4.10 -5.62 11.58
C SER A 26 -3.53 -5.92 12.96
N ALA A 27 -2.42 -5.28 13.37
CA ALA A 27 -1.79 -5.48 14.67
C ALA A 27 -2.74 -5.18 15.85
N ASP A 28 -3.59 -4.15 15.75
CA ASP A 28 -4.59 -3.80 16.76
C ASP A 28 -5.61 -4.93 17.04
N LYS A 29 -5.80 -5.85 16.08
CA LYS A 29 -6.71 -6.99 16.19
C LYS A 29 -6.04 -8.26 16.75
N VAL A 30 -4.75 -8.20 17.07
CA VAL A 30 -3.95 -9.35 17.52
C VAL A 30 -3.44 -9.12 18.94
N LYS A 31 -3.38 -10.16 19.78
CA LYS A 31 -2.83 -10.02 21.13
C LYS A 31 -1.29 -10.09 21.12
N PRO A 32 -0.58 -9.44 22.05
CA PRO A 32 0.89 -9.48 22.10
C PRO A 32 1.52 -10.88 22.25
N ARG A 33 0.76 -11.87 22.72
CA ARG A 33 1.21 -13.26 22.89
C ARG A 33 0.73 -14.20 21.78
N ASP A 34 -0.05 -13.70 20.84
CA ASP A 34 -0.50 -14.51 19.72
C ASP A 34 0.68 -14.84 18.79
N PRO A 35 0.64 -15.97 18.06
CA PRO A 35 1.68 -16.31 17.09
C PRO A 35 1.81 -15.24 16.00
N ALA A 36 3.05 -14.93 15.60
CA ALA A 36 3.33 -13.99 14.52
C ALA A 36 2.62 -14.35 13.20
N LEU A 37 2.41 -15.65 12.96
CA LEU A 37 1.65 -16.14 11.80
C LEU A 37 0.24 -15.55 11.73
N LYS A 38 -0.42 -15.36 12.87
CA LYS A 38 -1.78 -14.79 12.93
C LYS A 38 -1.82 -13.36 12.41
N LEU A 39 -0.82 -12.55 12.76
CA LEU A 39 -0.67 -11.19 12.24
C LEU A 39 -0.42 -11.21 10.73
N SER A 40 0.50 -12.06 10.26
CA SER A 40 0.81 -12.18 8.83
C SER A 40 -0.41 -12.59 8.01
N THR A 41 -1.18 -13.59 8.47
CA THR A 41 -2.42 -14.02 7.81
C THR A 41 -3.42 -12.88 7.74
N LEU A 42 -3.64 -12.15 8.84
CA LEU A 42 -4.59 -11.05 8.87
C LEU A 42 -4.19 -9.88 7.94
N ILE A 43 -2.90 -9.56 7.84
CA ILE A 43 -2.42 -8.54 6.90
C ILE A 43 -2.71 -8.96 5.45
N LEU A 44 -2.46 -10.23 5.12
CA LEU A 44 -2.70 -10.76 3.78
C LEU A 44 -4.20 -10.82 3.46
N GLU A 45 -5.04 -11.28 4.39
CA GLU A 45 -6.50 -11.26 4.26
C GLU A 45 -7.02 -9.84 4.02
N THR A 46 -6.56 -8.88 4.83
CA THR A 46 -6.94 -7.46 4.68
C THR A 46 -6.52 -6.93 3.30
N MET A 47 -5.36 -7.34 2.78
CA MET A 47 -4.95 -6.97 1.41
C MET A 47 -5.79 -7.65 0.33
N MET A 48 -6.23 -8.90 0.53
CA MET A 48 -7.07 -9.63 -0.44
C MET A 48 -8.48 -9.07 -0.54
N GLU A 49 -9.01 -8.48 0.54
CA GLU A 49 -10.30 -7.79 0.54
C GLU A 49 -10.28 -6.46 -0.23
N MET A 50 -9.09 -5.93 -0.54
CA MET A 50 -8.97 -4.68 -1.29
C MET A 50 -9.10 -4.95 -2.80
N ASP A 51 -9.97 -4.20 -3.47
CA ASP A 51 -10.09 -4.23 -4.94
C ASP A 51 -8.75 -4.00 -5.65
N LYS A 52 -7.89 -3.17 -5.04
CA LYS A 52 -6.58 -2.85 -5.58
C LYS A 52 -5.60 -2.54 -4.46
N ALA A 53 -4.46 -3.22 -4.49
CA ALA A 53 -3.38 -2.95 -3.56
C ALA A 53 -2.91 -1.48 -3.69
N PRO A 54 -2.60 -0.79 -2.57
CA PRO A 54 -2.14 0.61 -2.63
C PRO A 54 -0.89 0.80 -3.51
N THR A 55 -0.01 -0.20 -3.55
CA THR A 55 1.15 -0.22 -4.45
C THR A 55 0.75 -0.25 -5.91
N GLN A 56 -0.25 -1.06 -6.26
CA GLN A 56 -0.75 -1.17 -7.64
C GLN A 56 -1.41 0.14 -8.09
N VAL A 57 -2.14 0.83 -7.20
CA VAL A 57 -2.67 2.18 -7.48
C VAL A 57 -1.55 3.15 -7.84
N ALA A 58 -0.46 3.16 -7.07
CA ALA A 58 0.68 4.04 -7.35
C ALA A 58 1.41 3.68 -8.65
N ILE A 59 1.59 2.38 -8.93
CA ILE A 59 2.21 1.89 -10.16
C ILE A 59 1.39 2.31 -11.38
N ASP A 60 0.08 2.14 -11.34
CA ASP A 60 -0.78 2.46 -12.49
C ASP A 60 -0.86 3.96 -12.72
N PHE A 61 -0.84 4.76 -11.65
CA PHE A 61 -0.71 6.20 -11.77
C PHE A 61 0.60 6.59 -12.46
N LEU A 62 1.73 6.02 -12.03
CA LEU A 62 3.03 6.29 -12.65
C LEU A 62 3.06 5.90 -14.13
N LYS A 63 2.53 4.72 -14.49
CA LYS A 63 2.40 4.29 -15.89
C LYS A 63 1.55 5.26 -16.71
N SER A 64 0.43 5.73 -16.14
CA SER A 64 -0.44 6.69 -16.82
C SER A 64 0.24 8.04 -17.06
N GLU A 65 1.06 8.52 -16.13
CA GLU A 65 1.83 9.76 -16.35
C GLU A 65 2.89 9.61 -17.42
N VAL A 66 3.63 8.49 -17.43
CA VAL A 66 4.64 8.25 -18.47
C VAL A 66 4.00 8.25 -19.85
N ASN A 67 2.85 7.59 -20.03
CA ASN A 67 2.11 7.59 -21.30
C ASN A 67 1.49 8.95 -21.69
N GLN A 68 1.42 9.91 -20.78
CA GLN A 68 0.95 11.27 -21.08
C GLN A 68 2.10 12.22 -21.44
N VAL A 69 3.31 11.89 -21.01
CA VAL A 69 4.51 12.70 -21.21
C VAL A 69 5.31 12.26 -22.45
N PHE A 70 5.15 11.00 -22.89
CA PHE A 70 5.81 10.39 -24.05
C PHE A 70 4.78 9.81 -25.01
#